data_AF-A0A7K9UJ98-F1
#
_entry.id   AF-A0A7K9UJ98-F1
#
_cell.length_a   1.000
_cell.length_b   1.000
_cell.length_c   1.000
_cell.angle_alpha   90.00
_cell.angle_beta   90.00
_cell.angle_gamma   90.00
#
_symmetry.space_group_name_H-M   'P 1'
#
loop_
_entity.id
_entity.type
_entity.pdbx_description
1 polymer ?
#
loop_
_entity_poly.entity_id
_entity_poly.type
_entity_poly.pdbx_seq_one_letter_code
_entity_poly.pdbx_strand_id
1 'polypeptide(L)'
;MLKYLLFRSLEPDDLPLLKELSTSEVCHVWKATSRYIYRQLLEKKAVDIGIGTFALVSAQATVGEDKVLPVERPVFQPCRIFRKFYHLKCKKAKIPDETPCVPLDFKHIAAQIHFCPETVEKCIHETLIFFAGAIRDMKEVEFSFK
;
A
#
# COMPACT_ATOMS: atom_id res chain seq x y z
N MET A 1 6.22 -11.46 -3.58
CA MET A 1 7.07 -10.29 -3.91
C MET A 1 7.42 -10.19 -5.40
N LEU A 2 7.88 -11.26 -6.06
CA LEU A 2 8.20 -11.23 -7.52
C LEU A 2 7.00 -10.90 -8.43
N LYS A 3 5.77 -11.16 -7.97
CA LYS A 3 4.50 -10.91 -8.67
C LYS A 3 4.34 -9.47 -9.20
N TYR A 4 5.04 -8.50 -8.61
CA TYR A 4 4.91 -7.08 -8.97
C TYR A 4 6.12 -6.54 -9.76
N LEU A 5 7.03 -7.40 -10.22
CA LEU A 5 8.18 -7.01 -11.04
C LEU A 5 7.87 -7.31 -12.51
N LEU A 6 7.45 -6.29 -13.24
CA LEU A 6 6.93 -6.41 -14.59
C LEU A 6 8.04 -6.13 -15.61
N PHE A 7 8.42 -7.17 -16.35
CA PHE A 7 9.39 -7.10 -17.44
C PHE A 7 8.75 -6.69 -18.77
N ARG A 8 7.43 -6.87 -18.91
CA ARG A 8 6.65 -6.54 -20.11
C ARG A 8 5.48 -5.63 -19.77
N SER A 9 4.83 -5.14 -20.82
CA SER A 9 3.66 -4.28 -20.66
C SER A 9 2.49 -5.06 -20.14
N LEU A 10 1.72 -4.40 -19.27
CA LEU A 10 0.51 -4.97 -18.75
C LEU A 10 -0.57 -4.81 -19.82
N GLU A 11 -1.11 -5.93 -20.27
CA GLU A 11 -2.26 -5.95 -21.15
C GLU A 11 -3.53 -6.04 -20.30
N PRO A 12 -4.67 -5.55 -20.78
CA PRO A 12 -5.91 -5.64 -20.03
C PRO A 12 -6.24 -7.08 -19.59
N ASP A 13 -5.89 -8.09 -20.40
CA ASP A 13 -6.11 -9.52 -20.08
C ASP A 13 -5.27 -10.04 -18.91
N ASP A 14 -4.21 -9.33 -18.51
CA ASP A 14 -3.41 -9.67 -17.32
C ASP A 14 -4.16 -9.34 -16.00
N LEU A 15 -5.29 -8.62 -16.07
CA LEU A 15 -6.09 -8.15 -14.90
C LEU A 15 -7.59 -8.53 -15.03
N PRO A 16 -7.92 -9.83 -15.05
CA PRO A 16 -9.28 -10.29 -15.35
C PRO A 16 -10.32 -9.82 -14.32
N LEU A 17 -9.99 -9.78 -13.02
CA LEU A 17 -10.99 -9.37 -12.02
C LEU A 17 -11.24 -7.86 -12.06
N LEU A 18 -10.21 -7.04 -12.25
CA LEU A 18 -10.40 -5.59 -12.37
C LEU A 18 -11.19 -5.19 -13.61
N LYS A 19 -11.20 -6.02 -14.66
CA LYS A 19 -12.08 -5.84 -15.82
C LYS A 19 -13.55 -6.12 -15.50
N GLU A 20 -13.81 -7.09 -14.62
CA GLU A 20 -15.15 -7.52 -14.25
C GLU A 20 -15.76 -6.61 -13.18
N LEU A 21 -14.95 -6.10 -12.25
CA LEU A 21 -15.41 -5.22 -11.19
C LEU A 21 -15.69 -3.81 -11.69
N SER A 22 -16.78 -3.23 -11.20
CA SER A 22 -17.03 -1.81 -11.38
C SER A 22 -16.02 -0.96 -10.60
N THR A 23 -15.79 0.28 -11.06
CA THR A 23 -14.95 1.24 -10.32
C THR A 23 -15.42 1.44 -8.88
N SER A 24 -16.74 1.43 -8.64
CA SER A 24 -17.30 1.52 -7.29
C SER A 24 -16.89 0.36 -6.39
N GLU A 25 -16.86 -0.86 -6.91
CA GLU A 25 -16.46 -2.05 -6.13
C GLU A 25 -14.98 -2.02 -5.81
N VAL A 26 -14.14 -1.68 -6.79
CA VAL A 26 -12.69 -1.50 -6.57
C VAL A 26 -12.45 -0.41 -5.51
N CYS A 27 -13.12 0.72 -5.60
CA CYS A 27 -13.04 1.78 -4.58
C CYS A 27 -13.53 1.29 -3.21
N HIS A 28 -14.58 0.47 -3.15
CA HIS A 28 -15.11 -0.05 -1.89
C HIS A 28 -14.11 -0.99 -1.20
N VAL A 29 -13.46 -1.87 -1.97
CA VAL A 29 -12.36 -2.73 -1.48
C VAL A 29 -11.23 -1.87 -0.92
N TRP A 30 -10.74 -0.88 -1.69
CA TRP A 30 -9.63 -0.04 -1.25
C TRP A 30 -9.96 0.88 -0.08
N LYS A 31 -11.22 1.31 0.07
CA LYS A 31 -11.70 2.03 1.25
C LYS A 31 -11.63 1.15 2.51
N ALA A 32 -11.99 -0.12 2.41
CA ALA A 32 -11.88 -1.06 3.52
C ALA A 32 -10.43 -1.41 3.85
N THR A 33 -9.59 -1.61 2.83
CA THR A 33 -8.14 -1.82 2.98
C THR A 33 -7.46 -0.62 3.65
N SER A 34 -7.79 0.61 3.22
CA SER A 34 -7.33 1.87 3.83
C SER A 34 -7.65 1.90 5.33
N ARG A 35 -8.92 1.62 5.67
CA ARG A 35 -9.38 1.57 7.06
C ARG A 35 -8.66 0.50 7.88
N TYR A 36 -8.39 -0.67 7.28
CA TYR A 36 -7.62 -1.72 7.93
C TYR A 36 -6.18 -1.26 8.23
N ILE A 37 -5.47 -0.72 7.23
CA ILE A 37 -4.11 -0.21 7.39
C ILE A 37 -4.08 0.85 8.48
N TYR A 38 -5.01 1.81 8.43
CA TYR A 38 -5.12 2.87 9.43
C TYR A 38 -5.28 2.32 10.86
N ARG A 39 -6.13 1.31 11.06
CA ARG A 39 -6.29 0.65 12.38
C ARG A 39 -5.02 -0.04 12.86
N GLN A 40 -4.33 -0.77 11.98
CA GLN A 40 -3.05 -1.41 12.34
C GLN A 40 -1.98 -0.37 12.71
N LEU A 41 -1.92 0.76 11.98
CA LEU A 41 -1.02 1.85 12.30
C LEU A 41 -1.30 2.47 13.68
N LEU A 42 -2.59 2.66 14.04
CA LEU A 42 -2.97 3.12 15.38
C LEU A 42 -2.50 2.16 16.50
N GLU A 43 -2.48 0.85 16.21
CA GLU A 43 -1.93 -0.18 17.10
C GLU A 43 -0.40 -0.31 17.04
N LYS A 44 0.29 0.66 16.40
CA LYS A 44 1.77 0.66 16.23
C LYS A 44 2.30 -0.54 15.43
N LYS A 45 1.47 -1.12 14.57
CA LYS A 45 1.86 -2.20 13.66
C LYS A 45 2.13 -1.64 12.27
N ALA A 46 3.19 -2.11 11.65
CA ALA A 46 3.45 -1.90 10.24
C ALA A 46 2.62 -2.89 9.39
N VAL A 47 2.21 -2.49 8.19
CA VAL A 47 1.39 -3.31 7.29
C VAL A 47 2.10 -3.51 5.96
N ASP A 48 2.45 -4.74 5.63
CA ASP A 48 2.99 -5.11 4.32
C ASP A 48 1.85 -5.43 3.35
N ILE A 49 1.81 -4.70 2.23
CA ILE A 49 0.84 -4.90 1.15
C ILE A 49 1.48 -5.65 -0.05
N GLY A 50 2.76 -6.01 0.04
CA GLY A 50 3.50 -6.83 -0.91
C GLY A 50 4.45 -6.04 -1.83
N ILE A 51 4.12 -4.80 -2.22
CA ILE A 51 5.04 -3.89 -2.92
C ILE A 51 5.82 -2.98 -1.94
N GLY A 52 5.40 -2.93 -0.69
CA GLY A 52 5.97 -2.08 0.34
C GLY A 52 5.15 -2.12 1.62
N THR A 53 5.63 -1.37 2.61
CA THR A 53 5.13 -1.41 3.97
C THR A 53 4.64 -0.03 4.41
N PHE A 54 3.46 0.03 4.99
CA PHE A 54 2.98 1.19 5.74
C PHE A 54 3.48 1.10 7.18
N ALA A 55 3.99 2.20 7.73
CA ALA A 55 4.39 2.26 9.13
C ALA A 55 4.22 3.68 9.69
N LEU A 56 4.08 3.81 11.01
CA LEU A 56 4.27 5.09 11.69
C LEU A 56 5.76 5.26 11.99
N VAL A 57 6.28 6.45 11.71
CA VAL A 57 7.64 6.83 12.11
C VAL A 57 7.62 8.11 12.92
N SER A 58 8.46 8.15 13.94
CA SER A 58 8.70 9.36 14.71
C SER A 58 9.38 10.40 13.84
N ALA A 59 8.81 11.59 13.83
CA ALA A 59 9.31 12.77 13.18
C ALA A 59 9.24 13.96 14.15
N GLN A 60 9.87 15.05 13.77
CA GLN A 60 9.91 16.28 14.53
C GLN A 60 9.19 17.36 13.72
N ALA A 61 8.20 18.01 14.31
CA ALA A 61 7.51 19.15 13.73
C ALA A 61 7.94 20.43 14.44
N THR A 62 8.38 21.43 13.69
CA THR A 62 8.68 22.76 14.24
C THR A 62 7.38 23.51 14.49
N VAL A 63 7.20 24.02 15.71
CA VAL A 63 6.02 24.78 16.13
C VAL A 63 6.47 26.13 16.71
N GLY A 64 6.48 27.17 15.88
CA GLY A 64 6.99 28.50 16.27
C GLY A 64 8.52 28.58 16.27
N GLU A 65 9.06 29.69 16.80
CA GLU A 65 10.51 29.86 16.94
C GLU A 65 11.06 28.84 17.98
N ASP A 66 11.83 27.88 17.48
CA ASP A 66 12.65 26.91 18.22
C ASP A 66 11.96 25.84 19.08
N LYS A 67 10.63 25.67 19.01
CA LYS A 67 9.98 24.51 19.65
C LYS A 67 9.80 23.36 18.66
N VAL A 68 10.24 22.18 19.06
CA VAL A 68 10.09 20.95 18.28
C VAL A 68 9.16 20.00 19.03
N LEU A 69 8.09 19.57 18.36
CA LEU A 69 7.19 18.54 18.89
C LEU A 69 7.49 17.19 18.24
N PRO A 70 7.60 16.11 19.03
CA PRO A 70 7.60 14.77 18.49
C PRO A 70 6.22 14.49 17.90
N VAL A 71 6.19 14.15 16.62
CA VAL A 71 4.98 13.74 15.91
C VAL A 71 5.20 12.37 15.29
N GLU A 72 4.14 11.60 15.16
CA GLU A 72 4.18 10.38 14.37
C GLU A 72 3.53 10.66 13.03
N ARG A 73 4.19 10.23 11.96
CA ARG A 73 3.63 10.34 10.61
C ARG A 73 3.57 8.98 9.93
N PRO A 74 2.48 8.66 9.23
CA PRO A 74 2.44 7.48 8.39
C PRO A 74 3.38 7.67 7.21
N VAL A 75 4.11 6.61 6.88
CA VAL A 75 4.97 6.54 5.70
C VAL A 75 4.70 5.25 4.95
N PHE A 76 4.80 5.32 3.63
CA PHE A 76 4.88 4.14 2.80
C PHE A 76 6.33 3.92 2.36
N GLN A 77 6.90 2.77 2.70
CA GLN A 77 8.25 2.38 2.33
C GLN A 77 8.19 1.24 1.31
N PRO A 78 8.46 1.50 0.01
CA PRO A 78 8.58 0.45 -0.99
C PRO A 78 9.65 -0.58 -0.61
N CYS A 79 9.38 -1.86 -0.86
CA CYS A 79 10.32 -2.91 -0.49
C CYS A 79 11.62 -2.79 -1.32
N ARG A 80 12.74 -3.28 -0.78
CA ARG A 80 14.07 -3.05 -1.37
C ARG A 80 14.17 -3.54 -2.81
N ILE A 81 13.53 -4.67 -3.12
CA ILE A 81 13.56 -5.29 -4.45
C ILE A 81 12.73 -4.46 -5.43
N PHE A 82 11.49 -4.12 -5.07
CA PHE A 82 10.61 -3.28 -5.90
C PHE A 82 11.24 -1.93 -6.21
N ARG A 83 11.81 -1.27 -5.18
CA ARG A 83 12.51 0.00 -5.33
C ARG A 83 13.72 -0.07 -6.27
N LYS A 84 14.51 -1.15 -6.17
CA LYS A 84 15.68 -1.35 -7.04
C LYS A 84 15.28 -1.62 -8.48
N PHE A 85 14.29 -2.49 -8.68
CA PHE A 85 13.84 -2.91 -10.00
C PHE A 85 13.29 -1.74 -10.83
N TYR A 86 12.48 -0.88 -10.19
CA TYR A 86 11.89 0.29 -10.84
C TYR A 86 12.71 1.58 -10.66
N HIS A 87 13.95 1.51 -10.17
CA HIS A 87 14.84 2.66 -9.96
C HIS A 87 14.22 3.81 -9.14
N LEU A 88 13.34 3.49 -8.19
CA LEU A 88 12.58 4.49 -7.42
C LEU A 88 13.48 5.24 -6.43
N LYS A 89 13.46 6.57 -6.50
CA LYS A 89 14.16 7.45 -5.56
C LYS A 89 13.27 7.72 -4.33
N CYS A 90 13.34 6.83 -3.34
CA CYS A 90 12.60 7.00 -2.08
C CYS A 90 13.54 7.36 -0.92
N LYS A 91 13.20 8.42 -0.17
CA LYS A 91 13.83 8.68 1.14
C LYS A 91 13.50 7.50 2.06
N LYS A 92 14.52 6.82 2.59
CA LYS A 92 14.30 5.75 3.57
C LYS A 92 13.79 6.37 4.88
N ALA A 93 12.59 5.98 5.29
CA ALA A 93 12.14 6.20 6.64
C ALA A 93 12.84 5.20 7.57
N LYS A 94 13.22 5.66 8.76
CA LYS A 94 13.75 4.80 9.82
C LYS A 94 12.55 4.21 10.56
N ILE A 95 12.06 3.07 10.08
CA ILE A 95 11.08 2.27 10.79
C ILE A 95 11.86 1.47 11.85
N PRO A 96 11.50 1.53 13.14
CA PRO A 96 12.18 0.75 14.18
C PRO A 96 12.08 -0.75 13.89
N ASP A 97 13.17 -1.49 14.06
CA ASP A 97 13.22 -2.93 13.76
C ASP A 97 12.28 -3.75 14.65
N GLU A 98 11.94 -3.24 15.83
CA GLU A 98 10.99 -3.85 16.78
C GLU A 98 9.51 -3.67 16.37
N THR A 99 9.23 -2.84 15.36
CA THR A 99 7.85 -2.60 14.90
C THR A 99 7.24 -3.89 14.36
N PRO A 100 6.17 -4.43 14.97
CA PRO A 100 5.53 -5.64 14.45
C PRO A 100 4.99 -5.36 13.05
N CYS A 101 5.38 -6.18 12.08
CA CYS A 101 4.90 -6.08 10.70
C CYS A 101 3.90 -7.19 10.41
N VAL A 102 2.69 -6.83 9.99
CA VAL A 102 1.62 -7.77 9.66
C VAL A 102 1.27 -7.69 8.17
N PRO A 103 0.90 -8.82 7.52
CA PRO A 103 0.31 -8.77 6.19
C PRO A 103 -1.12 -8.23 6.24
N LEU A 104 -1.70 -7.92 5.07
CA LEU A 104 -3.13 -7.67 4.96
C LEU A 104 -3.95 -8.90 5.38
N ASP A 105 -4.95 -8.68 6.23
CA ASP A 105 -5.95 -9.70 6.56
C ASP A 105 -7.16 -9.58 5.61
N PHE A 106 -7.11 -10.32 4.50
CA PHE A 106 -8.17 -10.29 3.49
C PHE A 106 -9.52 -10.77 4.02
N LYS A 107 -9.54 -11.73 4.97
CA LYS A 107 -10.79 -12.21 5.57
C LYS A 107 -11.44 -11.12 6.41
N HIS A 108 -10.65 -10.42 7.21
CA HIS A 108 -11.13 -9.29 8.01
C HIS A 108 -11.63 -8.14 7.12
N ILE A 109 -10.88 -7.79 6.08
CA ILE A 109 -11.28 -6.73 5.13
C ILE A 109 -12.58 -7.11 4.42
N ALA A 110 -12.69 -8.34 3.92
CA ALA A 110 -13.86 -8.84 3.21
C ALA A 110 -15.11 -8.88 4.09
N ALA A 111 -14.98 -9.31 5.35
CA ALA A 111 -16.07 -9.31 6.31
C ALA A 111 -16.65 -7.90 6.57
N GLN A 112 -15.83 -6.85 6.50
CA GLN A 112 -16.31 -5.47 6.70
C GLN A 112 -17.17 -4.93 5.54
N ILE A 113 -17.04 -5.49 4.35
CA ILE A 113 -17.74 -5.02 3.14
C ILE A 113 -18.66 -6.08 2.54
N HIS A 114 -18.83 -7.22 3.21
CA HIS A 114 -19.64 -8.36 2.78
C HIS A 114 -19.21 -8.90 1.40
N PHE A 115 -17.91 -8.89 1.12
CA PHE A 115 -17.35 -9.49 -0.09
C PHE A 115 -16.81 -10.89 0.21
N CYS A 116 -16.64 -11.68 -0.84
CA CYS A 116 -15.88 -12.92 -0.81
C CYS A 116 -14.38 -12.59 -0.61
N PRO A 117 -13.68 -13.22 0.38
CA PRO A 117 -12.26 -12.96 0.67
C PRO A 117 -11.35 -13.10 -0.56
N GLU A 118 -11.62 -14.08 -1.41
CA GLU A 118 -10.88 -14.35 -2.64
C GLU A 118 -11.02 -13.19 -3.64
N THR A 119 -12.20 -12.57 -3.71
CA THR A 119 -12.44 -11.38 -4.55
C THR A 119 -11.67 -10.18 -4.02
N VAL A 120 -11.65 -9.97 -2.71
CA VAL A 120 -10.89 -8.88 -2.07
C VAL A 120 -9.39 -9.04 -2.29
N GLU A 121 -8.85 -10.24 -2.02
CA GLU A 121 -7.45 -10.55 -2.22
C GLU A 121 -7.02 -10.32 -3.68
N LYS A 122 -7.77 -10.88 -4.63
CA LYS A 122 -7.47 -10.76 -6.06
C LYS A 122 -7.60 -9.31 -6.53
N CYS A 123 -8.61 -8.56 -6.09
CA CYS A 123 -8.80 -7.15 -6.42
C CYS A 123 -7.62 -6.30 -5.94
N ILE A 124 -7.17 -6.49 -4.69
CA ILE A 124 -6.01 -5.78 -4.14
C ILE A 124 -4.76 -6.12 -4.96
N HIS A 125 -4.51 -7.41 -5.21
CA HIS A 125 -3.34 -7.84 -5.95
C HIS A 125 -3.30 -7.34 -7.39
N GLU A 126 -4.40 -7.42 -8.12
CA GLU A 126 -4.49 -6.89 -9.48
C GLU A 126 -4.31 -5.37 -9.51
N THR A 127 -4.85 -4.65 -8.50
CA THR A 127 -4.62 -3.20 -8.42
C THR A 127 -3.14 -2.87 -8.18
N LEU A 128 -2.44 -3.67 -7.36
CA LEU A 128 -1.00 -3.49 -7.14
C LEU A 128 -0.17 -3.85 -8.38
N ILE A 129 -0.61 -4.81 -9.19
CA ILE A 129 0.01 -5.11 -10.49
C ILE A 129 -0.24 -3.93 -11.45
N PHE A 130 -1.46 -3.41 -11.52
CA PHE A 130 -1.79 -2.23 -12.32
C PHE A 130 -0.90 -1.04 -11.95
N PHE A 131 -0.74 -0.79 -10.65
CA PHE A 131 0.14 0.24 -10.11
C PHE A 131 1.61 0.03 -10.51
N ALA A 132 2.11 -1.21 -10.42
CA ALA A 132 3.46 -1.54 -10.86
C ALA A 132 3.66 -1.30 -12.37
N GLY A 133 2.63 -1.59 -13.18
CA GLY A 133 2.63 -1.31 -14.62
C GLY A 133 2.73 0.19 -14.91
N ALA A 134 1.98 1.00 -14.17
CA ALA A 134 2.04 2.45 -14.30
C ALA A 134 3.42 3.02 -13.89
N ILE A 135 4.03 2.51 -12.81
CA ILE A 135 5.40 2.88 -12.42
C ILE A 135 6.41 2.55 -13.52
N ARG A 136 6.31 1.34 -14.10
CA ARG A 136 7.19 0.89 -15.19
C ARG A 136 7.09 1.80 -16.40
N ASP A 137 5.87 2.25 -16.72
CA ASP A 137 5.60 3.21 -17.80
C ASP A 137 6.03 4.64 -17.47
N MET A 138 6.67 4.87 -16.32
CA MET A 138 7.03 6.18 -15.78
C MET A 138 5.84 7.14 -15.66
N LYS A 139 4.64 6.60 -15.43
CA LYS A 139 3.43 7.40 -15.17
C LYS A 139 3.47 7.91 -13.73
N GLU A 140 2.97 9.12 -13.54
CA GLU A 140 2.73 9.65 -12.19
C GLU A 140 1.60 8.85 -11.54
N VAL A 141 1.85 8.37 -10.32
CA VAL A 141 0.90 7.55 -9.57
C VAL A 141 0.80 8.05 -8.14
N GLU A 142 -0.43 8.18 -7.65
CA GLU A 142 -0.72 8.58 -6.28
C GLU A 142 -1.53 7.50 -5.57
N PHE A 143 -1.14 7.18 -4.34
CA PHE A 143 -1.96 6.39 -3.42
C PHE A 143 -2.63 7.34 -2.43
N SER A 144 -3.82 7.82 -2.79
CA SER A 144 -4.62 8.68 -1.91
C SER A 144 -5.45 7.82 -0.95
N PHE A 145 -5.05 7.76 0.32
CA PHE A 145 -5.86 7.20 1.39
C PHE A 145 -6.78 8.31 1.92
N LYS A 146 -8.06 8.29 1.53
CA LYS A 146 -9.11 9.17 2.09
C LYS A 146 -9.83 8.48 3.25
#